data_AF-A0AAD2FRU5-F1
#
_entry.id   AF-A0AAD2FRU5-F1
#
_cell.length_a   1.000
_cell.length_b   1.000
_cell.length_c   1.000
_cell.angle_alpha   90.00
_cell.angle_beta   90.00
_cell.angle_gamma   90.00
#
_symmetry.space_group_name_H-M   'P 1'
#
loop_
_entity.id
_entity.type
_entity.pdbx_description
1 polymer ?
#
loop_
_entity_poly.entity_id
_entity_poly.type
_entity_poly.pdbx_seq_one_letter_code
_entity_poly.pdbx_strand_id
1 'polypeptide(L)'
;MTSLQTVIHQNQQTIAFIEAKDYYSAIVSSSSALECLGSIPLILQRQENSSCSSPSEEETALDQCMLHTTIQENDDICGTQTFMYSHAIPLPHNVTDYAIITLVLIFNAALAHHLVAMQDKENSPRFLFRAKQLYTLAYHSQDVEHNPLFLFVVYNNAALIDLQQIGDKDSWNACVGHLVSIYMVMMDEGYTSQVRHLHGFLESLLATSMPARPPAAA
;
A
#
# COMPACT_ATOMS: atom_id res chain seq x y z
N MET A 1 20.62 -19.03 -6.90
CA MET A 1 19.43 -18.16 -7.01
C MET A 1 19.85 -16.90 -7.74
N THR A 2 19.07 -16.44 -8.73
CA THR A 2 19.31 -15.14 -9.36
C THR A 2 19.06 -14.03 -8.33
N SER A 3 19.71 -12.87 -8.46
CA SER A 3 19.55 -11.75 -7.52
C SER A 3 18.09 -11.33 -7.36
N LEU A 4 17.29 -11.47 -8.42
CA LEU A 4 15.85 -11.19 -8.42
C LEU A 4 15.03 -12.19 -7.59
N GLN A 5 15.37 -13.48 -7.63
CA GLN A 5 14.71 -14.49 -6.82
C GLN A 5 14.93 -14.27 -5.32
N THR A 6 16.11 -13.74 -4.94
CA THR A 6 16.37 -13.31 -3.57
C THR A 6 15.47 -12.14 -3.16
N VAL A 7 15.26 -11.15 -4.05
CA VAL A 7 14.36 -10.01 -3.79
C VAL A 7 12.92 -10.49 -3.59
N ILE A 8 12.41 -11.35 -4.49
CA ILE A 8 11.05 -11.91 -4.38
C ILE A 8 10.90 -12.71 -3.09
N HIS A 9 11.89 -13.53 -2.74
CA HIS A 9 11.88 -14.30 -1.50
C HIS A 9 11.84 -13.39 -0.26
N GLN A 10 12.66 -12.33 -0.22
CA GLN A 10 12.64 -11.37 0.88
C GLN A 10 11.29 -10.62 0.98
N ASN A 11 10.67 -10.30 -0.15
CA ASN A 11 9.31 -9.72 -0.13
C ASN A 11 8.29 -10.70 0.49
N GLN A 12 8.37 -11.99 0.14
CA GLN A 12 7.51 -13.02 0.72
C GLN A 12 7.75 -13.20 2.23
N GLN A 13 9.00 -13.12 2.68
CA GLN A 13 9.33 -13.11 4.11
C GLN A 13 8.74 -11.89 4.83
N THR A 14 8.81 -10.70 4.21
CA THR A 14 8.17 -9.49 4.73
C THR A 14 6.67 -9.68 4.95
N ILE A 15 5.98 -10.26 3.95
CA ILE A 15 4.54 -10.54 4.04
C ILE A 15 4.26 -11.51 5.20
N ALA A 16 5.00 -12.60 5.31
CA ALA A 16 4.83 -13.57 6.38
C ALA A 16 5.03 -12.94 7.77
N PHE A 17 5.99 -12.02 7.92
CA PHE A 17 6.17 -11.28 9.18
C PHE A 17 5.02 -10.31 9.48
N ILE A 18 4.46 -9.64 8.46
CA ILE A 18 3.28 -8.77 8.63
C ILE A 18 2.07 -9.61 9.08
N GLU A 19 1.81 -10.74 8.43
CA GLU A 19 0.72 -11.66 8.81
C GLU A 19 0.90 -12.22 10.23
N ALA A 20 2.16 -12.49 10.63
CA ALA A 20 2.50 -12.92 11.98
C ALA A 20 2.48 -11.80 13.03
N LYS A 21 2.20 -10.54 12.62
CA LYS A 21 2.26 -9.33 13.45
C LYS A 21 3.66 -9.06 14.06
N ASP A 22 4.72 -9.60 13.45
CA ASP A 22 6.12 -9.31 13.78
C ASP A 22 6.64 -8.18 12.89
N TYR A 23 6.14 -6.97 13.14
CA TYR A 23 6.38 -5.83 12.28
C TYR A 23 7.84 -5.33 12.29
N TYR A 24 8.60 -5.57 13.37
CA TYR A 24 10.03 -5.24 13.38
C TYR A 24 10.82 -6.14 12.43
N SER A 25 10.55 -7.46 12.44
CA SER A 25 11.15 -8.38 11.47
C SER A 25 10.72 -8.05 10.04
N ALA A 26 9.48 -7.58 9.83
CA ALA A 26 9.02 -7.09 8.53
C ALA A 26 9.82 -5.86 8.04
N ILE A 27 10.15 -4.90 8.92
CA ILE A 27 11.02 -3.76 8.56
C ILE A 27 12.41 -4.25 8.13
N VAL A 28 12.99 -5.21 8.86
CA VAL A 28 14.33 -5.74 8.52
C VAL A 28 14.30 -6.44 7.17
N SER A 29 13.34 -7.35 6.95
CA SER A 29 13.24 -8.10 5.70
C SER A 29 12.94 -7.20 4.50
N SER A 30 12.04 -6.22 4.64
CA SER A 30 11.73 -5.26 3.56
C SER A 30 12.91 -4.36 3.21
N SER A 31 13.69 -3.93 4.22
CA SER A 31 14.94 -3.19 4.00
C SER A 31 15.97 -4.04 3.26
N SER A 32 16.13 -5.31 3.67
CA SER A 32 17.01 -6.26 2.96
C SER A 32 16.57 -6.51 1.52
N ALA A 33 15.27 -6.55 1.23
CA ALA A 33 14.76 -6.67 -0.13
C ALA A 33 15.16 -5.48 -1.00
N LEU A 34 15.01 -4.25 -0.48
CA LEU A 34 15.41 -3.01 -1.16
C LEU A 34 16.93 -2.93 -1.39
N GLU A 35 17.74 -3.35 -0.42
CA GLU A 35 19.20 -3.41 -0.56
C GLU A 35 19.63 -4.44 -1.61
N CYS A 36 18.99 -5.61 -1.63
CA CYS A 36 19.22 -6.63 -2.66
C CYS A 36 18.87 -6.10 -4.05
N LEU A 37 17.75 -5.39 -4.19
CA LEU A 37 17.33 -4.77 -5.45
C LEU A 37 18.33 -3.70 -5.91
N GLY A 38 18.78 -2.83 -5.01
CA GLY A 38 19.78 -1.79 -5.30
C GLY A 38 21.16 -2.35 -5.67
N SER A 39 21.45 -3.59 -5.30
CA SER A 39 22.69 -4.30 -5.66
C SER A 39 22.65 -4.93 -7.06
N ILE A 40 21.49 -4.95 -7.72
CA ILE A 40 21.36 -5.47 -9.09
C ILE A 40 21.95 -4.43 -10.08
N PRO A 41 22.91 -4.80 -10.93
CA PRO A 41 23.51 -3.88 -11.89
C PRO A 41 22.47 -3.22 -12.81
N LEU A 42 22.52 -1.90 -12.93
CA LEU A 42 21.63 -1.08 -13.78
C LEU A 42 21.56 -1.52 -15.25
N ILE A 43 22.59 -2.23 -15.74
CA ILE A 43 22.65 -2.75 -17.11
C ILE A 43 21.59 -3.86 -17.32
N LEU A 44 21.34 -4.69 -16.32
CA LEU A 44 20.31 -5.73 -16.38
C LEU A 44 18.91 -5.11 -16.30
N GLN A 45 18.74 -4.00 -15.56
CA GLN A 45 17.47 -3.28 -15.47
C GLN A 45 17.07 -2.59 -16.79
N ARG A 46 18.04 -2.17 -17.62
CA ARG A 46 17.77 -1.55 -18.93
C ARG A 46 17.62 -2.54 -20.09
N GLN A 47 18.26 -3.72 -20.01
CA GLN A 47 18.22 -4.69 -21.11
C GLN A 47 16.84 -5.34 -21.27
N GLU A 48 16.09 -5.53 -20.19
CA GLU A 48 14.73 -6.11 -20.25
C GLU A 48 13.69 -5.08 -20.75
N ASN A 49 13.88 -3.79 -20.44
CA ASN A 49 12.98 -2.70 -20.89
C ASN A 49 13.24 -2.22 -22.34
N SER A 50 14.24 -2.77 -23.03
CA SER A 50 14.68 -2.32 -24.37
C SER A 50 14.35 -3.32 -25.49
N SER A 51 13.61 -4.39 -25.21
CA SER A 51 13.24 -5.39 -26.20
C SER A 51 12.07 -4.88 -27.04
N CYS A 52 12.35 -4.40 -28.25
CA CYS A 52 11.35 -4.09 -29.29
C CYS A 52 10.57 -5.38 -29.65
N SER A 53 9.51 -5.67 -28.89
CA SER A 53 8.65 -6.84 -29.07
C SER A 53 7.20 -6.40 -28.95
N SER A 54 6.36 -6.98 -29.81
CA SER A 54 4.94 -6.69 -30.04
C SER A 54 4.05 -6.61 -28.78
N PRO A 55 2.92 -5.87 -28.83
CA PRO A 55 2.04 -5.59 -27.69
C PRO A 55 1.14 -6.78 -27.35
N SER A 56 1.69 -7.86 -26.80
CA SER A 56 0.89 -9.02 -26.38
C SER A 56 1.43 -9.82 -25.20
N GLU A 57 2.40 -9.30 -24.44
CA GLU A 57 2.69 -9.83 -23.10
C GLU A 57 1.92 -8.94 -22.12
N GLU A 58 0.98 -9.53 -21.39
CA GLU A 58 0.18 -8.86 -20.36
C GLU A 58 1.12 -8.15 -19.38
N GLU A 59 1.30 -6.84 -19.56
CA GLU A 59 1.91 -5.97 -18.56
C GLU A 59 1.16 -6.24 -17.26
N THR A 60 1.83 -6.91 -16.32
CA THR A 60 1.22 -7.27 -15.05
C THR A 60 1.04 -5.97 -14.28
N ALA A 61 -0.10 -5.31 -14.44
CA ALA A 61 -0.35 -4.04 -13.76
C ALA A 61 -0.17 -4.24 -12.24
N LEU A 62 0.37 -3.23 -11.56
CA LEU A 62 0.63 -3.29 -10.11
C LEU A 62 -0.66 -3.63 -9.34
N ASP A 63 -1.79 -3.17 -9.85
CA ASP A 63 -3.11 -3.49 -9.33
C ASP A 63 -3.41 -4.99 -9.39
N GLN A 64 -2.98 -5.72 -10.44
CA GLN A 64 -3.15 -7.18 -10.50
C GLN A 64 -2.40 -7.89 -9.36
N CYS A 65 -1.19 -7.44 -9.01
CA CYS A 65 -0.44 -7.97 -7.87
C CYS A 65 -1.23 -7.81 -6.57
N MET A 66 -1.94 -6.70 -6.41
CA MET A 66 -2.80 -6.46 -5.24
C MET A 66 -4.04 -7.36 -5.23
N LEU A 67 -4.67 -7.52 -6.39
CA LEU A 67 -5.92 -8.28 -6.55
C LEU A 67 -5.75 -9.80 -6.37
N HIS A 68 -4.54 -10.34 -6.57
CA HIS A 68 -4.23 -11.74 -6.27
C HIS A 68 -4.13 -12.06 -4.78
N THR A 69 -4.10 -11.04 -3.91
CA THR A 69 -4.03 -11.23 -2.46
C THR A 69 -5.40 -11.70 -1.93
N THR A 70 -5.49 -12.96 -1.50
CA THR A 70 -6.71 -13.48 -0.88
C THR A 70 -6.80 -12.96 0.55
N ILE A 71 -7.54 -11.88 0.76
CA ILE A 71 -7.75 -11.28 2.09
C ILE A 71 -8.80 -12.10 2.84
N GLN A 72 -8.45 -12.66 4.00
CA GLN A 72 -9.43 -13.25 4.92
C GLN A 72 -10.19 -12.12 5.62
N GLU A 73 -11.53 -12.24 5.66
CA GLU A 73 -12.51 -11.24 6.15
C GLU A 73 -12.42 -10.90 7.66
N ASN A 74 -11.30 -11.19 8.33
CA ASN A 74 -11.14 -11.11 9.78
C ASN A 74 -10.27 -9.94 10.27
N ASP A 75 -9.89 -9.01 9.40
CA ASP A 75 -9.23 -7.78 9.86
C ASP A 75 -10.26 -6.92 10.61
N ASP A 76 -10.23 -7.13 11.94
CA ASP A 76 -10.98 -6.43 12.98
C ASP A 76 -11.29 -4.99 12.58
N ILE A 77 -12.59 -4.71 12.47
CA ILE A 77 -13.17 -3.37 12.55
C ILE A 77 -12.85 -2.86 13.96
N CYS A 78 -11.60 -2.46 14.19
CA CYS A 78 -11.19 -1.75 15.38
C CYS A 78 -11.91 -0.39 15.31
N GLY A 79 -12.65 -0.05 16.37
CA GLY A 79 -13.56 1.10 16.46
C GLY A 79 -12.93 2.50 16.32
N THR A 80 -11.78 2.61 15.67
CA THR A 80 -11.23 3.85 15.11
C THR A 80 -11.91 4.15 13.78
N GLN A 81 -12.55 5.31 13.69
CA GLN A 81 -13.34 5.81 12.56
C GLN A 81 -12.64 5.89 11.19
N THR A 82 -11.40 5.43 11.04
CA THR A 82 -10.52 5.68 9.87
C THR A 82 -9.96 4.38 9.30
N PHE A 83 -10.24 4.10 8.01
CA PHE A 83 -9.77 2.91 7.30
C PHE A 83 -8.31 3.01 6.85
N MET A 84 -7.48 2.06 7.25
CA MET A 84 -6.09 1.88 6.79
C MET A 84 -5.98 0.58 5.98
N TYR A 85 -5.30 0.63 4.84
CA TYR A 85 -4.97 -0.60 4.12
C TYR A 85 -3.78 -1.29 4.78
N SER A 86 -4.02 -2.49 5.34
CA SER A 86 -3.10 -3.23 6.22
C SER A 86 -2.38 -4.40 5.55
N HIS A 87 -2.66 -4.69 4.28
CA HIS A 87 -2.15 -5.89 3.59
C HIS A 87 -0.90 -5.59 2.77
N ALA A 88 0.12 -6.44 2.89
CA ALA A 88 1.29 -6.35 2.03
C ALA A 88 1.00 -6.91 0.63
N ILE A 89 1.70 -6.39 -0.38
CA ILE A 89 1.50 -6.75 -1.78
C ILE A 89 2.49 -7.88 -2.16
N PRO A 90 2.00 -9.04 -2.63
CA PRO A 90 2.85 -10.11 -3.13
C PRO A 90 3.46 -9.76 -4.48
N LEU A 91 4.66 -10.30 -4.73
CA LEU A 91 5.27 -10.28 -6.05
C LEU A 91 5.03 -11.64 -6.72
N PRO A 92 4.49 -11.67 -7.95
CA PRO A 92 4.41 -12.89 -8.75
C PRO A 92 5.80 -13.50 -8.94
N HIS A 93 5.91 -14.82 -8.97
CA HIS A 93 7.21 -15.51 -9.11
C HIS A 93 7.94 -15.23 -10.43
N ASN A 94 7.19 -14.79 -11.45
CA ASN A 94 7.63 -14.50 -12.80
C ASN A 94 7.73 -12.99 -13.11
N VAL A 95 7.56 -12.11 -12.12
CA VAL A 95 7.68 -10.66 -12.35
C VAL A 95 9.12 -10.29 -12.70
N THR A 96 9.29 -9.56 -13.80
CA THR A 96 10.58 -9.06 -14.28
C THR A 96 10.63 -7.53 -14.34
N ASP A 97 9.48 -6.86 -14.28
CA ASP A 97 9.42 -5.40 -14.29
C ASP A 97 9.98 -4.82 -12.97
N TYR A 98 11.18 -4.28 -13.06
CA TYR A 98 11.86 -3.64 -11.93
C TYR A 98 11.12 -2.43 -11.38
N ALA A 99 10.32 -1.71 -12.17
CA ALA A 99 9.53 -0.59 -11.67
C ALA A 99 8.43 -1.08 -10.73
N ILE A 100 7.67 -2.09 -11.14
CA ILE A 100 6.66 -2.75 -10.30
C ILE A 100 7.30 -3.32 -9.03
N ILE A 101 8.40 -4.05 -9.17
CA ILE A 101 9.12 -4.63 -8.03
C ILE A 101 9.53 -3.54 -7.06
N THR A 102 10.18 -2.48 -7.54
CA THR A 102 10.62 -1.36 -6.71
C THR A 102 9.46 -0.78 -5.89
N LEU A 103 8.32 -0.55 -6.52
CA LEU A 103 7.16 0.06 -5.89
C LEU A 103 6.50 -0.84 -4.85
N VAL A 104 6.37 -2.14 -5.14
CA VAL A 104 5.88 -3.13 -4.16
C VAL A 104 6.78 -3.17 -2.93
N LEU A 105 8.11 -3.18 -3.13
CA LEU A 105 9.04 -3.20 -2.00
C LEU A 105 8.97 -1.91 -1.16
N ILE A 106 8.91 -0.74 -1.82
CA ILE A 106 8.76 0.55 -1.12
C ILE A 106 7.46 0.57 -0.33
N PHE A 107 6.36 0.12 -0.95
CA PHE A 107 5.05 0.06 -0.30
C PHE A 107 5.06 -0.87 0.93
N ASN A 108 5.56 -2.10 0.79
CA ASN A 108 5.60 -3.06 1.89
C ASN A 108 6.52 -2.58 3.03
N ALA A 109 7.63 -1.89 2.72
CA ALA A 109 8.46 -1.23 3.72
C ALA A 109 7.71 -0.09 4.44
N ALA A 110 6.98 0.74 3.68
CA ALA A 110 6.16 1.82 4.24
C ALA A 110 5.09 1.26 5.21
N LEU A 111 4.42 0.20 4.79
CA LEU A 111 3.40 -0.50 5.56
C LEU A 111 3.97 -1.09 6.84
N ALA A 112 5.10 -1.79 6.78
CA ALA A 112 5.75 -2.36 7.98
C ALA A 112 6.06 -1.27 9.02
N HIS A 113 6.59 -0.12 8.58
CA HIS A 113 6.79 1.03 9.46
C HIS A 113 5.48 1.59 10.04
N HIS A 114 4.44 1.72 9.23
CA HIS A 114 3.14 2.21 9.69
C HIS A 114 2.55 1.27 10.75
N LEU A 115 2.60 -0.04 10.52
CA LEU A 115 2.11 -1.06 11.44
C LEU A 115 2.88 -1.09 12.78
N VAL A 116 4.22 -0.94 12.76
CA VAL A 116 4.97 -0.74 14.01
C VAL A 116 4.48 0.49 14.76
N ALA A 117 4.28 1.61 14.05
CA ALA A 117 3.86 2.86 14.69
C ALA A 117 2.49 2.78 15.37
N MET A 118 1.61 1.89 14.88
CA MET A 118 0.31 1.61 15.48
C MET A 118 0.42 0.79 16.78
N GLN A 119 1.48 -0.01 16.93
CA GLN A 119 1.72 -0.84 18.11
C GLN A 119 2.62 -0.16 19.16
N ASP A 120 3.70 0.47 18.72
CA ASP A 120 4.70 1.15 19.54
C ASP A 120 4.38 2.65 19.62
N LYS A 121 3.59 3.04 20.62
CA LYS A 121 3.19 4.44 20.84
C LYS A 121 4.37 5.35 21.19
N GLU A 122 5.44 4.82 21.77
CA GLU A 122 6.59 5.61 22.22
C GLU A 122 7.44 6.06 21.02
N ASN A 123 7.72 5.14 20.10
CA ASN A 123 8.49 5.45 18.89
C ASN A 123 7.62 5.77 17.66
N SER A 124 6.30 5.81 17.83
CA SER A 124 5.32 6.05 16.77
C SER A 124 5.68 7.22 15.85
N PRO A 125 6.07 8.43 16.33
CA PRO A 125 6.38 9.56 15.45
C PRO A 125 7.52 9.28 14.45
N ARG A 126 8.56 8.55 14.89
CA ARG A 126 9.69 8.18 14.04
C ARG A 126 9.28 7.20 12.95
N PHE A 127 8.48 6.21 13.30
CA PHE A 127 8.00 5.21 12.37
C PHE A 127 6.98 5.78 11.37
N LEU A 128 6.05 6.62 11.84
CA LEU A 128 5.12 7.36 10.98
C LEU A 128 5.85 8.28 9.99
N PHE A 129 6.87 9.00 10.45
CA PHE A 129 7.69 9.83 9.55
C PHE A 129 8.33 8.99 8.44
N ARG A 130 8.91 7.83 8.79
CA ARG A 130 9.54 6.95 7.81
C ARG A 130 8.52 6.34 6.84
N ALA A 131 7.38 5.87 7.34
CA ALA A 131 6.29 5.35 6.53
C ALA A 131 5.80 6.41 5.53
N LYS A 132 5.57 7.65 5.98
CA LYS A 132 5.15 8.77 5.12
C LYS A 132 6.14 9.04 3.99
N GLN A 133 7.44 9.09 4.30
CA GLN A 133 8.48 9.29 3.28
C GLN A 133 8.42 8.20 2.20
N LEU A 134 8.24 6.94 2.59
CA LEU A 134 8.18 5.82 1.66
C LEU A 134 6.87 5.83 0.85
N TYR A 135 5.72 6.13 1.45
CA TYR A 135 4.47 6.29 0.69
C TYR A 135 4.55 7.45 -0.31
N THR A 136 5.13 8.58 0.11
CA THR A 136 5.35 9.73 -0.78
C THR A 136 6.28 9.36 -1.93
N LEU A 137 7.34 8.59 -1.67
CA LEU A 137 8.23 8.10 -2.71
C LEU A 137 7.48 7.19 -3.70
N ALA A 138 6.67 6.24 -3.21
CA ALA A 138 5.87 5.36 -4.06
C ALA A 138 4.87 6.16 -4.92
N TYR A 139 4.20 7.15 -4.34
CA TYR A 139 3.23 8.01 -5.04
C TYR A 139 3.86 8.76 -6.22
N HIS A 140 5.02 9.39 -6.01
CA HIS A 140 5.68 10.19 -7.07
C HIS A 140 6.42 9.34 -8.12
N SER A 141 6.56 8.05 -7.89
CA SER A 141 7.28 7.13 -8.79
C SER A 141 6.36 6.40 -9.76
N GLN A 142 5.05 6.69 -9.74
CA GLN A 142 4.03 6.07 -10.57
C GLN A 142 3.39 7.05 -11.54
N ASP A 143 2.94 6.53 -12.68
CA ASP A 143 1.98 7.23 -13.53
C ASP A 143 0.57 6.94 -13.01
N VAL A 144 -0.17 8.01 -12.72
CA VAL A 144 -1.48 7.98 -12.07
C VAL A 144 -2.52 7.22 -12.89
N GLU A 145 -2.35 7.18 -14.21
CA GLU A 145 -3.34 6.62 -15.14
C GLU A 145 -3.33 5.08 -15.21
N HIS A 146 -2.26 4.42 -14.79
CA HIS A 146 -2.07 2.98 -15.05
C HIS A 146 -2.36 2.08 -13.83
N ASN A 147 -2.34 2.62 -12.61
CA ASN A 147 -2.47 1.82 -11.37
C ASN A 147 -3.32 2.55 -10.30
N PRO A 148 -4.61 2.81 -10.59
CA PRO A 148 -5.48 3.60 -9.70
C PRO A 148 -5.66 2.96 -8.32
N LEU A 149 -5.66 1.62 -8.21
CA LEU A 149 -5.83 0.96 -6.92
C LEU A 149 -4.60 1.15 -6.03
N PHE A 150 -3.40 0.93 -6.59
CA PHE A 150 -2.17 1.17 -5.87
C PHE A 150 -2.07 2.62 -5.40
N LEU A 151 -2.39 3.57 -6.27
CA LEU A 151 -2.37 4.99 -5.93
C LEU A 151 -3.34 5.30 -4.79
N PHE A 152 -4.55 4.75 -4.85
CA PHE A 152 -5.56 4.89 -3.81
C PHE A 152 -5.01 4.43 -2.45
N VAL A 153 -4.44 3.23 -2.36
CA VAL A 153 -3.99 2.69 -1.06
C VAL A 153 -2.78 3.46 -0.50
N VAL A 154 -1.85 3.86 -1.38
CA VAL A 154 -0.69 4.69 -0.99
C VAL A 154 -1.16 6.02 -0.45
N TYR A 155 -2.05 6.69 -1.17
CA TYR A 155 -2.53 8.02 -0.79
C TYR A 155 -3.40 7.97 0.47
N ASN A 156 -4.26 6.95 0.61
CA ASN A 156 -5.08 6.74 1.82
C ASN A 156 -4.19 6.56 3.04
N ASN A 157 -3.21 5.67 2.98
CA ASN A 157 -2.32 5.40 4.10
C ASN A 157 -1.43 6.60 4.44
N ALA A 158 -0.98 7.38 3.45
CA ALA A 158 -0.23 8.62 3.70
C ALA A 158 -1.10 9.70 4.36
N ALA A 159 -2.33 9.90 3.87
CA ALA A 159 -3.27 10.88 4.42
C ALA A 159 -3.65 10.56 5.87
N LEU A 160 -3.76 9.28 6.23
CA LEU A 160 -3.98 8.86 7.61
C LEU A 160 -2.84 9.27 8.54
N ILE A 161 -1.59 9.14 8.09
CA ILE A 161 -0.43 9.57 8.89
C ILE A 161 -0.51 11.09 9.14
N ASP A 162 -0.89 11.86 8.11
CA ASP A 162 -1.04 13.31 8.23
C ASP A 162 -2.16 13.71 9.20
N LEU A 163 -3.28 13.00 9.15
CA LEU A 163 -4.35 13.16 10.13
C LEU A 163 -3.87 12.87 11.55
N GLN A 164 -3.11 11.78 11.75
CA GLN A 164 -2.58 11.38 13.06
C GLN A 164 -1.52 12.35 13.61
N GLN A 165 -0.67 12.92 12.75
CA GLN A 165 0.42 13.79 13.18
C GLN A 165 0.02 15.26 13.36
N ILE A 166 -0.82 15.79 12.47
CA ILE A 166 -1.10 17.22 12.37
C ILE A 166 -2.48 17.54 12.95
N GLY A 167 -3.43 16.60 12.90
CA GLY A 167 -4.81 16.82 13.34
C GLY A 167 -5.56 17.86 12.50
N ASP A 168 -5.02 18.24 11.33
CA ASP A 168 -5.63 19.23 10.43
C ASP A 168 -6.77 18.59 9.63
N LYS A 169 -7.98 18.92 10.03
CA LYS A 169 -9.22 18.41 9.42
C LYS A 169 -9.46 18.94 8.02
N ASP A 170 -8.98 20.14 7.68
CA ASP A 170 -9.24 20.73 6.37
C ASP A 170 -8.38 20.04 5.30
N SER A 171 -7.10 19.80 5.61
CA SER A 171 -6.22 18.99 4.78
C SER A 171 -6.73 17.56 4.63
N TRP A 172 -7.25 16.96 5.70
CA TRP A 172 -7.89 15.64 5.64
C TRP A 172 -9.11 15.61 4.72
N ASN A 173 -10.00 16.61 4.82
CA ASN A 173 -11.19 16.69 3.95
C ASN A 173 -10.82 16.82 2.47
N ALA A 174 -9.77 17.58 2.14
CA ALA A 174 -9.25 17.67 0.78
C ALA A 174 -8.71 16.31 0.29
N CYS A 175 -7.95 15.60 1.14
CA CYS A 175 -7.46 14.25 0.84
C CYS A 175 -8.61 13.27 0.62
N VAL A 176 -9.64 13.30 1.46
CA VAL A 176 -10.84 12.47 1.31
C VAL A 176 -11.56 12.76 -0.01
N GLY A 177 -11.72 14.02 -0.39
CA GLY A 177 -12.32 14.39 -1.68
C GLY A 177 -11.55 13.81 -2.87
N HIS A 178 -10.22 13.80 -2.80
CA HIS A 178 -9.38 13.20 -3.82
C HIS A 178 -9.51 11.66 -3.84
N LEU A 179 -9.49 11.00 -2.68
CA LEU A 179 -9.69 9.55 -2.57
C LEU A 179 -11.05 9.12 -3.12
N VAL A 180 -12.11 9.85 -2.80
CA VAL A 180 -13.45 9.61 -3.38
C VAL A 180 -13.42 9.74 -4.89
N SER A 181 -12.68 10.70 -5.45
CA SER A 181 -12.56 10.86 -6.90
C SER A 181 -11.87 9.65 -7.55
N ILE A 182 -10.76 9.18 -6.98
CA ILE A 182 -10.07 7.96 -7.46
C ILE A 182 -11.00 6.73 -7.33
N TYR A 183 -11.73 6.64 -6.21
CA TYR A 183 -12.71 5.58 -6.00
C TYR A 183 -13.80 5.57 -7.08
N MET A 184 -14.35 6.72 -7.46
CA MET A 184 -15.35 6.81 -8.52
C MET A 184 -14.78 6.35 -9.87
N VAL A 185 -13.55 6.73 -10.22
CA VAL A 185 -12.87 6.26 -11.44
C VAL A 185 -12.73 4.74 -11.43
N MET A 186 -12.26 4.15 -10.32
CA MET A 186 -12.14 2.70 -10.18
C MET A 186 -13.51 1.99 -10.33
N MET A 187 -14.57 2.59 -9.80
CA MET A 187 -15.93 2.05 -9.94
C MET A 187 -16.41 2.04 -11.39
N ASP A 188 -16.17 3.12 -12.13
CA ASP A 188 -16.51 3.24 -13.56
C ASP A 188 -15.71 2.24 -14.42
N GLU A 189 -14.46 1.95 -14.03
CA GLU A 189 -13.60 0.95 -14.67
C GLU A 189 -13.92 -0.51 -14.29
N GLY A 190 -14.88 -0.74 -13.40
CA GLY A 190 -15.36 -2.08 -13.06
C GLY A 190 -14.58 -2.81 -11.95
N TYR A 191 -13.71 -2.10 -11.21
CA TYR A 191 -12.97 -2.67 -10.06
C TYR A 191 -13.88 -3.11 -8.89
N THR A 192 -15.17 -2.74 -8.93
CA THR A 192 -16.22 -3.00 -7.92
C THR A 192 -16.19 -4.38 -7.26
N SER A 193 -16.04 -5.48 -8.00
CA SER A 193 -16.04 -6.83 -7.45
C SER A 193 -14.70 -7.28 -6.88
N GLN A 194 -13.62 -6.66 -7.34
CA GLN A 194 -12.23 -7.06 -7.07
C GLN A 194 -11.62 -6.28 -5.90
N VAL A 195 -12.21 -5.12 -5.58
CA VAL A 195 -11.67 -4.15 -4.62
C VAL A 195 -12.50 -4.12 -3.33
N ARG A 196 -12.86 -5.31 -2.83
CA ARG A 196 -13.65 -5.47 -1.58
C ARG A 196 -12.97 -4.84 -0.36
N HIS A 197 -11.65 -4.76 -0.35
CA HIS A 197 -10.89 -4.13 0.73
C HIS A 197 -11.13 -2.63 0.82
N LEU A 198 -11.56 -1.94 -0.24
CA LEU A 198 -11.94 -0.53 -0.15
C LEU A 198 -13.37 -0.32 0.36
N HIS A 199 -14.13 -1.40 0.63
CA HIS A 199 -15.43 -1.26 1.28
C HIS A 199 -15.27 -0.65 2.67
N GLY A 200 -14.23 -1.05 3.41
CA GLY A 200 -13.92 -0.46 4.72
C GLY A 200 -13.65 1.05 4.65
N PHE A 201 -13.09 1.56 3.54
CA PHE A 201 -12.95 3.00 3.32
C PHE A 201 -14.30 3.70 3.23
N LEU A 202 -15.23 3.16 2.44
CA LEU A 202 -16.58 3.71 2.35
C LEU A 202 -17.32 3.66 3.68
N GLU A 203 -17.24 2.54 4.39
CA GLU A 203 -17.85 2.41 5.72
C GLU A 203 -17.28 3.43 6.71
N SER A 204 -15.97 3.66 6.67
CA SER A 204 -15.29 4.70 7.45
C SER A 204 -15.79 6.11 7.10
N LEU A 205 -15.99 6.42 5.81
CA LEU A 205 -16.59 7.69 5.39
C LEU A 205 -18.04 7.86 5.85
N LEU A 206 -18.84 6.79 5.79
CA LEU A 206 -20.21 6.81 6.26
C LEU A 206 -20.27 6.98 7.80
N ALA A 207 -19.37 6.35 8.53
CA ALA A 207 -19.28 6.46 9.98
C ALA A 207 -18.83 7.85 10.46
N THR A 208 -18.03 8.57 9.66
CA THR A 208 -17.57 9.94 9.96
C THR A 208 -18.59 11.02 9.55
N SER A 209 -19.47 10.73 8.59
CA SER A 209 -20.49 11.66 8.08
C SER A 209 -21.84 11.61 8.82
N MET A 210 -22.10 10.55 9.61
CA MET A 210 -23.32 10.47 10.42
C MET A 210 -23.17 11.21 11.76
N PRO A 211 -24.02 12.20 12.09
CA PRO A 211 -24.00 12.85 13.40
C PRO A 211 -24.33 11.83 14.50
N ALA A 212 -23.55 11.85 15.58
CA ALA A 212 -23.79 11.01 16.75
C ALA A 212 -25.26 11.12 17.19
N ARG A 213 -25.97 9.98 17.18
CA ARG A 213 -27.36 9.93 17.63
C ARG A 213 -27.43 10.50 19.05
N PRO A 214 -28.21 11.57 19.31
CA PRO A 214 -28.27 12.15 20.63
C PRO A 214 -28.72 11.06 21.63
N PRO A 215 -28.13 11.02 22.84
CA PRO A 215 -28.51 10.04 23.83
C PRO A 215 -30.01 10.16 24.07
N ALA A 216 -30.71 9.02 24.02
CA ALA A 216 -32.13 8.97 24.33
C ALA A 216 -32.31 9.58 25.72
N ALA A 217 -33.03 10.69 25.79
CA ALA A 217 -33.34 11.34 27.05
C ALA A 217 -34.07 10.33 27.95
N ALA A 218 -33.45 10.02 29.09
CA ALA A 218 -34.03 9.21 30.16
C ALA A 218 -34.86 10.09 31.09
#